data_AF-A0A7C5HY66-F1
#
_entry.id   AF-A0A7C5HY66-F1
#
_cell.length_a   1.000
_cell.length_b   1.000
_cell.length_c   1.000
_cell.angle_alpha   90.00
_cell.angle_beta   90.00
_cell.angle_gamma   90.00
#
_symmetry.space_group_name_H-M   'P 1'
#
loop_
_entity.id
_entity.type
_entity.pdbx_description
1 polymer ?
#
loop_
_entity_poly.entity_id
_entity_poly.type
_entity_poly.pdbx_seq_one_letter_code
_entity_poly.pdbx_strand_id
1 'polypeptide(L)'
;MKVNGERTKALIEMISGFTRSRGSKSYRELVEKLIAHLRRIGVPSTSINIKEYACDGVTKYGNYTSTMVWEPIKAELWLKKPREQFITSFRNSPTALLFGSAATNGWAELQLVEYKGPGDYAGKAVLAKE
;
A
#
# COMPACT_ATOMS: atom_id res chain seq x y z
N MET A 1 26.67 -14.17 -17.20
CA MET A 1 25.40 -14.47 -16.48
C MET A 1 24.25 -14.30 -17.46
N LYS A 2 23.50 -15.36 -17.79
CA LYS A 2 22.38 -15.26 -18.74
C LYS A 2 21.11 -14.93 -17.96
N VAL A 3 20.46 -13.81 -18.29
CA VAL A 3 19.20 -13.40 -17.65
C VAL A 3 18.09 -14.38 -18.05
N ASN A 4 17.37 -14.91 -17.07
CA ASN A 4 16.19 -15.75 -17.30
C ASN A 4 14.93 -14.93 -17.05
N GLY A 5 14.24 -14.52 -18.12
CA GLY A 5 13.07 -13.65 -18.05
C GLY A 5 11.90 -14.24 -17.27
N GLU A 6 11.67 -15.55 -17.36
CA GLU A 6 10.59 -16.24 -16.65
C GLU A 6 10.79 -16.19 -15.14
N ARG A 7 12.03 -16.44 -14.68
CA ARG A 7 12.38 -16.36 -13.24
C ARG A 7 12.26 -14.93 -12.73
N THR A 8 12.68 -13.95 -13.52
CA THR A 8 12.53 -12.52 -13.18
C THR A 8 11.05 -12.15 -13.06
N LYS A 9 10.21 -12.54 -14.03
CA LYS A 9 8.76 -12.30 -14.01
C LYS A 9 8.10 -12.94 -12.79
N ALA A 10 8.39 -14.21 -12.51
CA ALA A 10 7.84 -14.91 -11.35
C ALA A 10 8.23 -14.25 -10.01
N LEU A 11 9.45 -13.72 -9.91
CA LEU A 11 9.88 -12.95 -8.73
C LEU A 11 9.12 -11.63 -8.61
N ILE A 12 8.94 -10.90 -9.72
CA ILE A 12 8.16 -9.65 -9.75
C ILE A 12 6.70 -9.92 -9.35
N GLU A 13 6.09 -10.98 -9.88
CA GLU A 13 4.71 -11.38 -9.55
C GLU A 13 4.56 -11.68 -8.05
N MET A 14 5.53 -12.40 -7.47
CA MET A 14 5.56 -12.65 -6.02
C MET A 14 5.67 -11.36 -5.22
N ILE A 15 6.60 -10.46 -5.57
CA ILE A 15 6.79 -9.19 -4.87
C ILE A 15 5.54 -8.29 -4.99
N SER A 16 4.90 -8.29 -6.15
CA SER A 16 3.76 -7.43 -6.46
C SER A 16 2.48 -7.83 -5.70
N GLY A 17 2.43 -9.05 -5.15
CA GLY A 17 1.32 -9.49 -4.29
C GLY A 17 1.29 -8.83 -2.91
N PHE A 18 2.33 -8.07 -2.53
CA PHE A 18 2.45 -7.45 -1.21
C PHE A 18 2.33 -5.92 -1.29
N THR A 19 1.60 -5.33 -0.36
CA THR A 19 1.74 -3.90 -0.09
C THR A 19 3.10 -3.65 0.56
N ARG A 20 3.73 -2.53 0.20
CA ARG A 20 5.07 -2.15 0.67
C ARG A 20 5.04 -0.91 1.55
N SER A 21 3.92 -0.74 2.26
CA SER A 21 3.77 0.28 3.29
C SER A 21 4.84 0.12 4.36
N ARG A 22 5.52 1.20 4.72
CA ARG A 22 6.64 1.16 5.68
C ARG A 22 6.16 0.64 7.04
N GLY A 23 6.89 -0.33 7.59
CA GLY A 23 6.57 -0.98 8.87
C GLY A 23 5.31 -1.86 8.87
N SER A 24 4.65 -2.02 7.72
CA SER A 24 3.44 -2.85 7.63
C SER A 24 3.72 -4.35 7.79
N LYS A 25 2.69 -5.08 8.21
CA LYS A 25 2.72 -6.56 8.29
C LYS A 25 3.01 -7.18 6.92
N SER A 26 2.35 -6.70 5.88
CA SER A 26 2.58 -7.14 4.49
C SER A 26 4.03 -6.93 4.04
N TYR A 27 4.64 -5.79 4.39
CA TYR A 27 6.04 -5.55 4.05
C TYR A 27 7.00 -6.50 4.79
N ARG A 28 6.73 -6.79 6.07
CA ARG A 28 7.51 -7.77 6.84
C ARG A 28 7.43 -9.17 6.23
N GLU A 29 6.23 -9.62 5.88
CA GLU A 29 6.00 -10.92 5.21
C GLU A 29 6.72 -11.01 3.86
N LEU A 30 6.74 -9.91 3.09
CA LEU A 30 7.51 -9.82 1.84
C LEU A 30 9.02 -9.98 2.10
N VAL A 31 9.56 -9.31 3.11
CA VAL A 31 10.99 -9.41 3.46
C VAL A 31 11.36 -10.85 3.83
N GLU A 32 10.54 -11.52 4.65
CA GLU A 32 10.74 -12.93 5.02
C GLU A 32 10.72 -13.85 3.79
N LYS A 33 9.77 -13.65 2.87
CA LYS A 33 9.70 -14.40 1.59
C LYS A 33 10.88 -14.13 0.68
N LEU A 34 11.37 -12.89 0.61
CA LEU A 34 12.55 -12.53 -0.17
C LEU A 34 13.82 -13.20 0.39
N ILE A 35 13.99 -13.20 1.72
CA ILE A 35 15.12 -13.91 2.36
C ILE A 35 15.08 -15.39 2.04
N ALA A 36 13.90 -16.02 2.15
CA ALA A 36 13.72 -17.43 1.79
C ALA A 36 14.03 -17.68 0.30
N HIS A 37 13.60 -16.77 -0.59
CA HIS A 37 13.91 -16.85 -2.01
C HIS A 37 15.43 -16.76 -2.27
N LEU A 38 16.12 -15.78 -1.67
CA LEU A 38 17.57 -15.59 -1.81
C LEU A 38 18.34 -16.84 -1.36
N ARG A 39 17.99 -17.39 -0.19
CA ARG A 39 18.57 -18.64 0.32
C ARG A 39 18.35 -19.81 -0.64
N ARG A 40 17.13 -19.95 -1.18
CA ARG A 40 16.76 -21.01 -2.11
C ARG A 40 17.55 -20.96 -3.42
N ILE A 41 17.92 -19.77 -3.90
CA ILE A 41 18.74 -19.61 -5.11
C ILE A 41 20.25 -19.67 -4.83
N GLY A 42 20.66 -19.99 -3.60
CA GLY A 42 22.06 -20.22 -3.23
C GLY A 42 22.78 -19.00 -2.65
N VAL A 43 22.09 -17.91 -2.32
CA VAL A 43 22.70 -16.77 -1.63
C VAL A 43 23.04 -17.18 -0.19
N PRO A 44 24.33 -17.09 0.24
CA PRO A 44 24.72 -17.47 1.59
C PRO A 44 24.01 -16.62 2.64
N SER A 45 23.47 -17.23 3.69
CA SER A 45 22.79 -16.50 4.78
C SER A 45 23.68 -15.42 5.41
N THR A 46 25.01 -15.62 5.44
CA THR A 46 26.00 -14.66 5.94
C THR A 46 26.10 -13.39 5.10
N SER A 47 25.64 -13.43 3.85
CA SER A 47 25.60 -12.27 2.95
C SER A 47 24.27 -11.48 3.01
N ILE A 48 23.26 -12.02 3.72
CA ILE A 48 21.94 -11.40 3.85
C ILE A 48 21.90 -10.61 5.16
N ASN A 49 21.88 -9.29 5.06
CA ASN A 49 21.83 -8.39 6.22
C ASN A 49 20.51 -7.59 6.21
N ILE A 50 19.75 -7.67 7.30
CA ILE A 50 18.53 -6.88 7.49
C ILE A 50 18.90 -5.65 8.30
N LYS A 51 18.54 -4.47 7.79
CA LYS A 51 18.66 -3.21 8.54
C LYS A 51 17.28 -2.76 8.96
N GLU A 52 17.09 -2.58 10.26
CA GLU A 52 15.83 -2.15 10.83
C GLU A 52 15.87 -0.65 11.15
N TYR A 53 14.75 0.02 10.88
CA TYR A 53 14.55 1.44 11.15
C TYR A 53 13.21 1.62 11.86
N ALA A 54 13.18 2.49 12.87
CA ALA A 54 11.96 2.81 13.60
C ALA A 54 10.94 3.51 12.68
N CYS A 55 9.68 3.12 12.80
CA CYS A 55 8.53 3.72 12.11
C CYS A 55 7.50 4.23 13.13
N ASP A 56 7.97 5.02 14.09
CA ASP A 56 7.25 5.47 15.28
C ASP A 56 6.72 6.91 15.20
N GLY A 57 7.02 7.65 14.13
CA GLY A 57 6.61 9.05 13.99
C GLY A 57 7.47 10.05 14.77
N VAL A 58 8.45 9.58 15.57
CA VAL A 58 9.19 10.41 16.53
C VAL A 58 10.71 10.24 16.44
N THR A 59 11.21 9.05 16.09
CA THR A 59 12.64 8.80 15.91
C THR A 59 13.19 9.64 14.76
N LYS A 60 14.35 10.27 14.95
CA LYS A 60 15.03 11.09 13.95
C LYS A 60 16.27 10.41 13.38
N TYR A 61 16.39 10.44 12.07
CA TYR A 61 17.57 10.02 11.31
C TYR A 61 18.10 11.23 10.53
N GLY A 62 19.10 11.92 11.10
CA GLY A 62 19.58 13.20 10.55
C GLY A 62 18.47 14.25 10.56
N ASN A 63 18.09 14.73 9.38
CA ASN A 63 17.01 15.71 9.16
C ASN A 63 15.64 15.07 8.87
N TYR A 64 15.53 13.74 8.92
CA TYR A 64 14.30 13.02 8.63
C TYR A 64 13.69 12.44 9.91
N THR A 65 12.44 12.80 10.22
CA THR A 65 11.64 12.12 11.26
C THR A 65 10.98 10.89 10.64
N SER A 66 11.07 9.76 11.33
CA SER A 66 10.38 8.52 10.95
C SER A 66 8.88 8.79 10.75
N THR A 67 8.26 8.03 9.86
CA THR A 67 6.80 8.07 9.68
C THR A 67 6.14 7.04 10.58
N MET A 68 4.95 7.34 11.10
CA MET A 68 4.11 6.30 11.72
C MET A 68 3.80 5.20 10.69
N VAL A 69 3.71 3.97 11.16
CA VAL A 69 3.22 2.84 10.35
C VAL A 69 1.81 3.13 9.88
N TRP A 70 1.57 2.90 8.59
CA TRP A 70 0.23 2.93 8.02
C TRP A 70 -0.13 1.52 7.53
N GLU A 71 -1.11 0.91 8.21
CA GLU A 71 -1.59 -0.45 7.92
C GLU A 71 -3.07 -0.40 7.52
N PRO A 72 -3.40 -0.57 6.24
CA PRO A 72 -4.78 -0.67 5.81
C PRO A 72 -5.35 -2.05 6.20
N ILE A 73 -6.43 -2.05 6.98
CA ILE A 73 -7.09 -3.31 7.39
C ILE A 73 -8.16 -3.70 6.37
N LYS A 74 -9.02 -2.75 6.01
CA LYS A 74 -10.15 -2.94 5.09
C LYS A 74 -10.56 -1.58 4.51
N ALA A 75 -10.90 -1.55 3.23
CA ALA A 75 -11.58 -0.43 2.60
C ALA A 75 -12.47 -0.93 1.47
N GLU A 76 -13.61 -0.29 1.29
CA GLU A 76 -14.56 -0.57 0.21
C GLU A 76 -15.14 0.74 -0.30
N LEU A 77 -15.42 0.79 -1.60
CA LEU A 77 -16.05 1.93 -2.27
C LEU A 77 -17.30 1.46 -3.01
N TRP A 78 -18.39 2.19 -2.81
CA TRP A 78 -19.70 1.88 -3.34
C TRP A 78 -20.35 3.13 -3.92
N LEU A 79 -21.12 2.97 -5.00
CA LEU A 79 -22.12 3.93 -5.42
C LEU A 79 -23.45 3.54 -4.75
N LYS A 80 -24.08 4.47 -4.04
CA LYS A 80 -25.34 4.22 -3.31
C LYS A 80 -26.57 4.61 -4.11
N LYS A 81 -26.46 5.66 -4.93
CA LYS A 81 -27.54 6.19 -5.79
C LYS A 81 -27.01 6.46 -7.20
N PRO A 82 -27.85 6.34 -8.25
CA PRO A 82 -29.27 5.96 -8.22
C PRO A 82 -29.52 4.46 -7.98
N ARG A 83 -28.49 3.62 -8.11
CA ARG A 83 -28.52 2.18 -7.81
C ARG A 83 -27.31 1.83 -6.96
N GLU A 84 -27.50 0.90 -6.03
CA GLU A 84 -26.41 0.36 -5.24
C GLU A 84 -25.49 -0.51 -6.11
N GLN A 85 -24.22 -0.15 -6.14
CA GLN A 85 -23.19 -0.83 -6.91
C GLN A 85 -21.85 -0.82 -6.17
N PHE A 86 -21.29 -2.00 -5.98
CA PHE A 86 -19.90 -2.15 -5.52
C PHE A 86 -18.94 -1.69 -6.62
N ILE A 87 -17.97 -0.85 -6.27
CA ILE A 87 -16.96 -0.36 -7.21
C ILE A 87 -15.65 -1.10 -7.02
N THR A 88 -15.09 -1.06 -5.81
CA THR A 88 -13.82 -1.71 -5.52
C THR A 88 -13.62 -1.90 -4.02
N SER A 89 -12.63 -2.71 -3.66
CA SER A 89 -12.17 -2.89 -2.29
C SER A 89 -10.66 -3.01 -2.25
N PHE A 90 -10.09 -2.71 -1.09
CA PHE A 90 -8.67 -2.92 -0.84
C PHE A 90 -8.26 -4.39 -1.06
N ARG A 91 -9.17 -5.34 -0.76
CA ARG A 91 -8.95 -6.77 -1.02
C ARG A 91 -8.85 -7.08 -2.52
N ASN A 92 -9.70 -6.45 -3.34
CA ASN A 92 -9.73 -6.72 -4.78
C ASN A 92 -8.59 -6.03 -5.52
N SER A 93 -8.29 -4.78 -5.15
CA SER A 93 -7.21 -4.00 -5.74
C SER A 93 -6.55 -3.17 -4.65
N PRO A 94 -5.36 -3.57 -4.14
CA PRO A 94 -4.65 -2.82 -3.11
C PRO A 94 -4.34 -1.37 -3.50
N THR A 95 -4.21 -1.10 -4.80
CA THR A 95 -3.99 0.24 -5.36
C THR A 95 -5.23 1.14 -5.35
N ALA A 96 -6.41 0.59 -5.07
CA ALA A 96 -7.64 1.37 -4.97
C ALA A 96 -7.69 2.26 -3.71
N LEU A 97 -6.85 1.97 -2.72
CA LEU A 97 -6.71 2.78 -1.52
C LEU A 97 -5.47 3.67 -1.62
N LEU A 98 -5.66 4.97 -1.46
CA LEU A 98 -4.55 5.92 -1.45
C LEU A 98 -3.65 5.68 -0.23
N PHE A 99 -2.35 5.53 -0.47
CA PHE A 99 -1.37 5.35 0.60
C PHE A 99 -1.39 6.54 1.57
N GLY A 100 -1.50 6.25 2.87
CA GLY A 100 -1.54 7.27 3.92
C GLY A 100 -2.90 7.94 4.12
N SER A 101 -3.97 7.46 3.46
CA SER A 101 -5.31 7.97 3.71
C SER A 101 -5.76 7.75 5.16
N ALA A 102 -6.47 8.72 5.72
CA ALA A 102 -7.12 8.58 7.02
C ALA A 102 -8.30 7.61 6.95
N ALA A 103 -8.63 6.99 8.09
CA ALA A 103 -9.81 6.15 8.21
C ALA A 103 -11.10 7.00 8.22
N THR A 104 -12.18 6.46 7.67
CA THR A 104 -13.53 7.06 7.70
C THR A 104 -14.27 6.86 9.02
N ASN A 105 -13.67 6.18 10.01
CA ASN A 105 -14.29 5.78 11.28
C ASN A 105 -15.63 5.03 11.10
N GLY A 106 -15.71 4.16 10.09
CA GLY A 106 -16.92 3.41 9.72
C GLY A 106 -17.32 3.66 8.28
N TRP A 107 -18.61 3.51 7.97
CA TRP A 107 -19.16 3.84 6.66
C TRP A 107 -19.44 5.33 6.57
N ALA A 108 -18.95 5.98 5.51
CA ALA A 108 -19.27 7.36 5.18
C ALA A 108 -19.93 7.41 3.80
N GLU A 109 -21.16 7.92 3.74
CA GLU A 109 -21.83 8.24 2.48
C GLU A 109 -21.69 9.74 2.23
N LEU A 110 -21.06 10.11 1.11
CA LEU A 110 -20.81 11.50 0.74
C LEU A 110 -21.38 11.76 -0.64
N GLN A 111 -21.81 13.01 -0.88
CA GLN A 111 -22.19 13.43 -2.22
C GLN A 111 -20.96 13.42 -3.13
N LEU A 112 -21.07 12.72 -4.27
CA LEU A 112 -20.06 12.76 -5.32
C LEU A 112 -20.17 14.07 -6.09
N VAL A 113 -19.07 14.80 -6.20
CA VAL A 113 -18.96 16.03 -7.00
C VAL A 113 -17.71 16.00 -7.86
N GLU A 114 -17.78 16.65 -9.01
CA GLU A 114 -16.59 16.87 -9.85
C GLU A 114 -15.75 18.03 -9.31
N TYR A 115 -14.44 17.89 -9.34
CA TYR A 115 -13.52 18.98 -9.06
C TYR A 115 -13.63 20.06 -10.14
N LYS A 116 -13.86 21.32 -9.73
CA LYS A 116 -14.01 22.48 -10.63
C LYS A 116 -13.01 23.61 -10.34
N GLY A 117 -11.91 23.30 -9.66
CA GLY A 117 -10.93 24.28 -9.19
C GLY A 117 -11.06 24.60 -7.69
N PRO A 118 -10.37 25.64 -7.19
CA PRO A 118 -10.38 26.03 -5.79
C PRO A 118 -11.80 26.31 -5.28
N GLY A 119 -12.15 25.77 -4.10
CA GLY A 119 -13.48 25.91 -3.50
C GLY A 119 -13.65 25.03 -2.27
N ASP A 120 -14.85 25.06 -1.69
CA ASP A 120 -15.19 24.27 -0.50
C ASP A 120 -15.76 22.89 -0.86
N TYR A 121 -14.97 21.87 -0.57
CA TYR A 121 -15.32 20.46 -0.76
C TYR A 121 -15.50 19.70 0.57
N ALA A 122 -15.61 20.41 1.70
CA ALA A 122 -15.89 19.78 2.98
C ALA A 122 -17.15 18.92 2.89
N GLY A 123 -17.07 17.69 3.40
CA GLY A 123 -18.18 16.74 3.41
C GLY A 123 -18.57 16.18 2.03
N LYS A 124 -17.72 16.31 1.01
CA LYS A 124 -17.99 15.80 -0.35
C LYS A 124 -16.94 14.77 -0.77
N ALA A 125 -17.36 13.78 -1.54
CA ALA A 125 -16.44 12.91 -2.26
C ALA A 125 -16.11 13.59 -3.60
N VAL A 126 -14.85 13.97 -3.79
CA VAL A 126 -14.44 14.74 -4.96
C VAL A 126 -13.82 13.81 -6.01
N LEU A 127 -14.40 13.82 -7.20
CA LEU A 127 -13.82 13.20 -8.38
C LEU A 127 -12.91 14.20 -9.08
N ALA A 128 -11.61 13.95 -9.05
CA ALA A 128 -10.67 14.67 -9.90
C ALA A 128 -10.83 14.19 -11.36
N LYS A 129 -10.88 15.12 -12.31
CA LYS A 129 -10.77 14.81 -13.74
C LYS A 129 -9.29 14.83 -14.13
N GLU A 130 -8.88 13.85 -14.92
CA GLU A 130 -7.60 13.86 -15.64
C GLU A 130 -7.61 14.94 -16.74
#